data_AF-A0A497VHN9-F1
#
_entry.id   AF-A0A497VHN9-F1
#
_cell.length_a   1.000
_cell.length_b   1.000
_cell.length_c   1.000
_cell.angle_alpha   90.00
_cell.angle_beta   90.00
_cell.angle_gamma   90.00
#
_symmetry.space_group_name_H-M   'P 1'
#
loop_
_entity.id
_entity.type
_entity.pdbx_description
1 polymer ?
#
loop_
_entity_poly.entity_id
_entity_poly.type
_entity_poly.pdbx_seq_one_letter_code
_entity_poly.pdbx_strand_id
1 'polypeptide(L)'
;MAVGIFDSGLGGLTVYDQIAADMPDLPVCYFADSANTPYGVRTADDIYTLTCTATQSLFDAGCDLVILACNTASAAALRRMQESWVPTDKRVLGVFVPMIEALTERNWGDNSPPREVDVRDVALFATPATVASRAFQRELAFRAIGVDVETQPCGGLVDALEDGDEMLAEALVRSHVDALKRRMPNPQAAILGCTHYPLMQKAFQDALGEDVKVFSQANLVSASLADYLKRHPNMLGQGTKTKFLTTGDPAQVTDRATQFLRRKIQFEAA
;
A
#
# COMPACT_ATOMS: atom_id res chain seq x y z
N MET A 1 -15.97 10.51 -12.83
CA MET A 1 -14.58 10.78 -13.17
C MET A 1 -13.71 9.90 -12.27
N ALA A 2 -12.91 8.98 -12.82
CA ALA A 2 -12.42 7.81 -12.06
C ALA A 2 -10.98 7.99 -11.57
N VAL A 3 -10.70 7.44 -10.39
CA VAL A 3 -9.35 7.25 -9.86
C VAL A 3 -8.95 5.79 -10.03
N GLY A 4 -7.74 5.55 -10.50
CA GLY A 4 -7.16 4.23 -10.60
C GLY A 4 -6.61 3.77 -9.25
N ILE A 5 -6.83 2.53 -8.86
CA ILE A 5 -6.16 1.87 -7.75
C ILE A 5 -5.47 0.64 -8.29
N PHE A 6 -4.15 0.56 -8.11
CA PHE A 6 -3.35 -0.58 -8.53
C PHE A 6 -2.84 -1.38 -7.33
N ASP A 7 -3.02 -2.69 -7.37
CA ASP A 7 -2.36 -3.64 -6.47
C ASP A 7 -1.83 -4.85 -7.24
N SER A 8 -0.79 -5.49 -6.71
CA SER A 8 -0.27 -6.74 -7.28
C SER A 8 -1.24 -7.91 -7.15
N GLY A 9 -2.25 -7.80 -6.28
CA GLY A 9 -3.26 -8.82 -6.06
C GLY A 9 -4.54 -8.25 -5.45
N LEU A 10 -5.04 -8.90 -4.41
CA LEU A 10 -6.31 -8.55 -3.77
C LEU A 10 -6.14 -7.77 -2.46
N GLY A 11 -4.95 -7.74 -1.87
CA GLY A 11 -4.71 -7.01 -0.62
C GLY A 11 -5.07 -5.53 -0.73
N GLY A 12 -4.85 -4.92 -1.89
CA GLY A 12 -5.20 -3.51 -2.16
C GLY A 12 -6.70 -3.21 -2.05
N LEU A 13 -7.56 -4.23 -2.03
CA LEU A 13 -8.99 -4.06 -1.77
C LEU A 13 -9.25 -3.44 -0.39
N THR A 14 -8.34 -3.60 0.58
CA THR A 14 -8.42 -2.88 1.88
C THR A 14 -8.39 -1.37 1.70
N VAL A 15 -7.58 -0.86 0.79
CA VAL A 15 -7.48 0.57 0.45
C VAL A 15 -8.72 1.01 -0.33
N TYR A 16 -9.16 0.20 -1.30
CA TYR A 16 -10.37 0.45 -2.06
C TYR A 16 -11.60 0.56 -1.15
N ASP A 17 -11.81 -0.39 -0.24
CA ASP A 17 -12.99 -0.43 0.63
C ASP A 17 -13.10 0.83 1.48
N GLN A 18 -11.97 1.31 2.01
CA GLN A 18 -11.95 2.54 2.77
C GLN A 18 -12.22 3.78 1.90
N ILE A 19 -11.64 3.85 0.70
CA ILE A 19 -11.93 4.93 -0.27
C ILE A 19 -13.41 4.93 -0.65
N ALA A 20 -14.00 3.77 -0.90
CA ALA A 20 -15.41 3.64 -1.27
C ALA A 20 -16.35 4.01 -0.12
N ALA A 21 -15.93 3.79 1.14
CA ALA A 21 -16.68 4.20 2.32
C ALA A 21 -16.63 5.73 2.53
N ASP A 22 -15.45 6.34 2.41
CA ASP A 22 -15.25 7.77 2.67
C ASP A 22 -15.68 8.67 1.49
N MET A 23 -15.61 8.16 0.26
CA MET A 23 -15.91 8.86 -0.98
C MET A 23 -16.84 8.01 -1.88
N PRO A 24 -18.10 7.76 -1.48
CA PRO A 24 -19.01 6.85 -2.17
C PRO A 24 -19.35 7.29 -3.61
N ASP A 25 -19.27 8.60 -3.89
CA ASP A 25 -19.54 9.17 -5.21
C ASP A 25 -18.33 9.17 -6.14
N LEU A 26 -17.15 8.69 -5.69
CA LEU A 26 -15.94 8.62 -6.48
C LEU A 26 -15.91 7.29 -7.26
N PRO A 27 -16.03 7.30 -8.60
CA PRO A 27 -15.80 6.10 -9.40
C PRO A 27 -14.35 5.64 -9.27
N VAL A 28 -14.14 4.34 -9.14
CA VAL A 28 -12.80 3.76 -9.02
C VAL A 28 -12.57 2.68 -10.06
N CYS A 29 -11.44 2.74 -10.77
CA CYS A 29 -10.96 1.61 -11.56
C CYS A 29 -9.90 0.87 -10.74
N TYR A 30 -10.26 -0.28 -10.16
CA TYR A 30 -9.32 -1.13 -9.45
C TYR A 30 -8.66 -2.11 -10.42
N PHE A 31 -7.35 -2.27 -10.34
CA PHE A 31 -6.58 -3.21 -11.14
C PHE A 31 -5.76 -4.14 -10.25
N ALA A 32 -6.00 -5.45 -10.37
CA ALA A 32 -5.25 -6.50 -9.71
C ALA A 32 -4.32 -7.23 -10.70
N ASP A 33 -3.01 -7.16 -10.52
CA ASP A 33 -2.08 -7.94 -11.34
C ASP A 33 -1.93 -9.40 -10.85
N SER A 34 -3.07 -10.09 -10.68
CA SER A 34 -3.13 -11.41 -10.05
C SER A 34 -2.36 -12.50 -10.78
N ALA A 35 -2.10 -12.37 -12.09
CA ALA A 35 -1.25 -13.33 -12.82
C ALA A 35 0.24 -13.24 -12.43
N ASN A 36 0.67 -12.13 -11.84
CA ASN A 36 2.06 -11.88 -11.46
C ASN A 36 2.26 -11.73 -9.94
N THR A 37 1.23 -11.93 -9.11
CA THR A 37 1.39 -11.97 -7.65
C THR A 37 2.26 -13.17 -7.21
N PRO A 38 3.04 -13.09 -6.11
CA PRO A 38 3.30 -11.91 -5.29
C PRO A 38 4.49 -11.07 -5.80
N TYR A 39 4.36 -9.74 -5.73
CA TYR A 39 5.47 -8.83 -6.07
C TYR A 39 6.60 -8.85 -5.02
N GLY A 40 6.29 -9.26 -3.78
CA GLY A 40 7.19 -9.13 -2.62
C GLY A 40 8.53 -9.86 -2.72
N VAL A 41 8.69 -10.77 -3.69
CA VAL A 41 9.90 -11.60 -3.92
C VAL A 41 10.54 -11.35 -5.29
N ARG A 42 10.00 -10.42 -6.09
CA ARG A 42 10.48 -10.09 -7.43
C ARG A 42 11.63 -9.08 -7.40
N THR A 43 12.32 -8.94 -8.54
CA THR A 43 13.37 -7.93 -8.69
C THR A 43 12.77 -6.54 -8.92
N ALA A 44 13.53 -5.49 -8.61
CA ALA A 44 13.05 -4.11 -8.77
C ALA A 44 12.70 -3.75 -10.23
N ASP A 45 13.46 -4.25 -11.21
CA ASP A 45 13.19 -4.01 -12.64
C ASP A 45 11.95 -4.75 -13.14
N ASP A 46 11.71 -5.96 -12.66
CA ASP A 46 10.48 -6.71 -12.96
C ASP A 46 9.26 -5.99 -12.37
N ILE A 47 9.33 -5.61 -11.09
CA ILE A 47 8.26 -4.84 -10.42
C ILE A 47 8.00 -3.53 -11.16
N TYR A 48 9.05 -2.80 -11.56
CA TYR A 48 8.90 -1.56 -12.32
C TYR A 48 8.17 -1.79 -13.65
N THR A 49 8.59 -2.79 -14.42
CA THR A 49 8.00 -3.10 -15.73
C THR A 49 6.52 -3.46 -15.60
N LEU A 50 6.20 -4.36 -14.66
CA LEU A 50 4.81 -4.78 -14.43
C LEU A 50 3.95 -3.62 -13.92
N THR A 51 4.47 -2.79 -13.01
CA THR A 51 3.74 -1.63 -12.48
C THR A 51 3.46 -0.59 -13.57
N CYS A 52 4.41 -0.33 -14.48
CA CYS A 52 4.19 0.55 -15.63
C CYS A 52 3.09 0.01 -16.55
N THR A 53 3.12 -1.28 -16.87
CA THR A 53 2.10 -1.92 -17.71
C THR A 53 0.70 -1.81 -17.08
N ALA A 54 0.56 -2.16 -15.81
CA ALA A 54 -0.72 -2.07 -15.11
C ALA A 54 -1.22 -0.63 -14.98
N THR A 55 -0.30 0.32 -14.73
CA THR A 55 -0.65 1.75 -14.66
C THR A 55 -1.09 2.28 -16.01
N GLN A 56 -0.48 1.82 -17.12
CA GLN A 56 -0.92 2.17 -18.47
C GLN A 56 -2.35 1.67 -18.72
N SER A 57 -2.69 0.43 -18.34
CA SER A 57 -4.05 -0.08 -18.45
C SER A 57 -5.07 0.76 -17.68
N LEU A 58 -4.70 1.29 -16.51
CA LEU A 58 -5.56 2.22 -15.75
C LEU A 58 -5.73 3.57 -16.46
N PHE A 59 -4.67 4.10 -17.09
CA PHE A 59 -4.76 5.31 -17.90
C PHE A 59 -5.65 5.10 -19.12
N ASP A 60 -5.52 3.95 -19.81
CA ASP A 60 -6.35 3.58 -20.96
C ASP A 60 -7.82 3.36 -20.56
N ALA A 61 -8.06 2.92 -19.32
CA ALA A 61 -9.39 2.83 -18.71
C ALA A 61 -9.98 4.21 -18.31
N GLY A 62 -9.27 5.31 -18.58
CA GLY A 62 -9.75 6.67 -18.37
C GLY A 62 -9.44 7.26 -16.99
N CYS A 63 -8.41 6.77 -16.30
CA CYS A 63 -7.91 7.38 -15.07
C CYS A 63 -6.83 8.43 -15.38
N ASP A 64 -6.88 9.57 -14.70
CA ASP A 64 -5.82 10.59 -14.75
C ASP A 64 -4.90 10.50 -13.52
N LEU A 65 -5.45 10.02 -12.41
CA LEU A 65 -4.75 9.73 -11.16
C LEU A 65 -4.78 8.23 -10.88
N VAL A 66 -3.62 7.66 -10.55
CA VAL A 66 -3.46 6.27 -10.08
C VAL A 66 -2.82 6.23 -8.70
N ILE A 67 -3.41 5.46 -7.79
CA ILE A 67 -2.86 5.14 -6.47
C ILE A 67 -2.26 3.74 -6.50
N LEU A 68 -0.96 3.63 -6.28
CA LEU A 68 -0.26 2.35 -6.13
C LEU A 68 -0.49 1.81 -4.72
N ALA A 69 -1.62 1.14 -4.48
CA ALA A 69 -1.97 0.55 -3.19
C ALA A 69 -0.94 -0.49 -2.74
N CYS A 70 -0.34 -1.24 -3.66
CA CYS A 70 0.73 -2.19 -3.35
C CYS A 70 1.96 -1.46 -2.82
N ASN A 71 2.32 -1.71 -1.55
CA ASN A 71 3.52 -1.14 -0.94
C ASN A 71 4.78 -1.53 -1.70
N THR A 72 4.85 -2.77 -2.21
CA THR A 72 6.01 -3.24 -2.98
C THR A 72 6.17 -2.46 -4.29
N ALA A 73 5.08 -2.22 -5.02
CA ALA A 73 5.10 -1.41 -6.24
C ALA A 73 5.44 0.06 -5.94
N SER A 74 4.81 0.64 -4.90
CA SER A 74 5.13 1.98 -4.40
C SER A 74 6.63 2.11 -4.05
N ALA A 75 7.22 1.09 -3.45
CA ALA A 75 8.60 1.08 -2.99
C ALA A 75 9.61 1.00 -4.13
N ALA A 76 9.36 0.09 -5.08
CA ALA A 76 10.32 -0.26 -6.12
C ALA A 76 10.16 0.56 -7.41
N ALA A 77 8.94 1.00 -7.76
CA ALA A 77 8.66 1.58 -9.07
C ALA A 77 8.39 3.09 -9.03
N LEU A 78 7.65 3.57 -8.02
CA LEU A 78 7.03 4.90 -8.04
C LEU A 78 7.98 6.04 -8.37
N ARG A 79 9.12 6.12 -7.69
CA ARG A 79 10.07 7.23 -7.88
C ARG A 79 10.59 7.26 -9.32
N ARG A 80 11.04 6.10 -9.84
CA ARG A 80 11.53 5.97 -11.22
C ARG A 80 10.43 6.33 -12.22
N MET A 81 9.18 5.91 -11.95
CA MET A 81 8.04 6.25 -12.79
C MET A 81 7.82 7.76 -12.83
N GLN A 82 7.77 8.43 -11.67
CA GLN A 82 7.54 9.88 -11.58
C GLN A 82 8.67 10.70 -12.22
N GLU A 83 9.91 10.20 -12.20
CA GLU A 83 11.06 10.88 -12.80
C GLU A 83 11.13 10.74 -14.33
N SER A 84 10.60 9.66 -14.92
CA SER A 84 10.91 9.31 -16.31
C SER A 84 9.79 8.72 -17.17
N TRP A 85 8.69 8.28 -16.58
CA TRP A 85 7.66 7.51 -17.30
C TRP A 85 6.27 8.14 -17.24
N VAL A 86 5.89 8.73 -16.11
CA VAL A 86 4.54 9.31 -15.94
C VAL A 86 4.36 10.54 -16.84
N PRO A 87 3.34 10.58 -17.72
CA PRO A 87 3.03 11.74 -18.54
C PRO A 87 2.72 13.00 -17.71
N THR A 88 2.95 14.19 -18.28
CA THR A 88 2.81 15.46 -17.57
C THR A 88 1.38 15.81 -17.15
N ASP A 89 0.38 15.32 -17.89
CA ASP A 89 -1.05 15.46 -17.64
C ASP A 89 -1.63 14.38 -16.72
N LYS A 90 -0.80 13.41 -16.31
CA LYS A 90 -1.20 12.29 -15.45
C LYS A 90 -0.52 12.38 -14.08
N ARG A 91 -1.00 11.58 -13.12
CA ARG A 91 -0.39 11.45 -11.81
C ARG A 91 -0.41 10.02 -11.30
N VAL A 92 0.68 9.62 -10.66
CA VAL A 92 0.79 8.37 -9.91
C VAL A 92 1.27 8.70 -8.50
N LEU A 93 0.55 8.23 -7.48
CA LEU A 93 0.89 8.40 -6.07
C LEU A 93 1.03 7.04 -5.39
N GLY A 94 1.84 6.97 -4.33
CA GLY A 94 2.02 5.75 -3.54
C GLY A 94 1.54 5.91 -2.11
N VAL A 95 1.67 4.82 -1.34
CA VAL A 95 1.08 4.71 0.00
C VAL A 95 2.01 5.04 1.17
N PHE A 96 3.32 5.19 0.95
CA PHE A 96 4.24 5.47 2.06
C PHE A 96 4.16 6.89 2.60
N VAL A 97 4.01 7.89 1.72
CA VAL A 97 3.93 9.28 2.15
C VAL A 97 2.79 9.46 3.17
N PRO A 98 1.60 8.89 2.94
CA PRO A 98 0.56 8.89 3.97
C PRO A 98 0.87 8.24 5.30
N MET A 99 1.57 7.12 5.29
CA MET A 99 2.01 6.50 6.54
C MET A 99 3.00 7.40 7.28
N ILE A 100 3.93 8.01 6.55
CA ILE A 100 4.98 8.84 7.11
C ILE A 100 4.42 10.15 7.65
N GLU A 101 3.51 10.81 6.94
CA GLU A 101 2.90 12.07 7.40
C GLU A 101 2.09 11.84 8.69
N ALA A 102 1.36 10.72 8.78
CA ALA A 102 0.66 10.34 10.01
C ALA A 102 1.61 9.98 11.16
N LEU A 103 2.72 9.29 10.86
CA LEU A 103 3.75 8.92 11.83
C LEU A 103 4.49 10.15 12.38
N THR A 104 4.71 11.15 11.54
CA THR A 104 5.52 12.36 11.84
C THR A 104 4.68 13.57 12.21
N GLU A 105 3.36 13.38 12.34
CA GLU A 105 2.37 14.44 12.65
C GLU A 105 2.48 15.64 11.71
N ARG A 106 2.57 15.34 10.41
CA ARG A 106 2.59 16.33 9.34
C ARG A 106 1.24 16.40 8.65
N ASN A 107 0.89 17.60 8.21
CA ASN A 107 -0.28 17.80 7.38
C ASN A 107 -0.01 17.29 5.96
N TRP A 108 -1.07 16.86 5.29
CA TRP A 108 -1.04 16.36 3.92
C TRP A 108 -0.45 17.38 2.94
N GLY A 109 0.63 17.00 2.24
CA GLY A 109 1.29 17.87 1.27
C GLY A 109 2.21 18.95 1.87
N ASP A 110 2.55 18.85 3.16
CA ASP A 110 3.54 19.69 3.80
C ASP A 110 4.96 19.40 3.29
N ASN A 111 5.45 20.28 2.42
CA ASN A 111 6.80 20.23 1.84
C ASN A 111 7.84 21.05 2.62
N SER A 112 7.56 21.45 3.86
CA SER A 112 8.55 22.12 4.70
C SER A 112 9.74 21.20 4.99
N PRO A 113 10.93 21.74 5.32
CA PRO A 113 12.10 20.93 5.63
C PRO A 113 11.85 19.87 6.73
N PRO A 114 12.68 18.81 6.79
CA PRO A 114 12.64 17.86 7.89
C PRO A 114 12.76 18.55 9.26
N ARG A 115 11.99 18.07 10.23
CA ARG A 115 12.01 18.57 11.62
C ARG A 115 12.13 17.42 12.61
N GLU A 116 12.53 17.73 13.83
CA GLU A 116 12.40 16.77 14.93
C GLU A 116 10.93 16.45 15.20
N VAL A 117 10.68 15.21 15.57
CA VAL A 117 9.35 14.65 15.87
C VAL A 117 9.44 13.82 17.15
N ASP A 118 8.31 13.58 17.80
CA ASP A 118 8.28 12.89 19.09
C ASP A 118 8.62 11.40 18.96
N VAL A 119 8.26 10.79 17.82
CA VAL A 119 8.61 9.40 17.52
C VAL A 119 10.09 9.29 17.15
N ARG A 120 10.79 8.35 17.76
CA ARG A 120 12.21 8.06 17.57
C ARG A 120 12.43 6.66 17.04
N ASP A 121 11.73 5.66 17.61
CA ASP A 121 11.94 4.25 17.27
C ASP A 121 10.73 3.69 16.54
N VAL A 122 10.91 3.32 15.26
CA VAL A 122 9.85 2.87 14.37
C VAL A 122 10.16 1.49 13.81
N ALA A 123 9.25 0.55 14.03
CA ALA A 123 9.26 -0.76 13.39
C ALA A 123 8.56 -0.70 12.02
N LEU A 124 9.17 -1.25 10.98
CA LEU A 124 8.53 -1.44 9.67
C LEU A 124 8.50 -2.93 9.33
N PHE A 125 7.30 -3.50 9.26
CA PHE A 125 7.06 -4.85 8.78
C PHE A 125 6.60 -4.79 7.33
N ALA A 126 7.35 -5.38 6.41
CA ALA A 126 7.03 -5.31 4.99
C ALA A 126 7.53 -6.53 4.22
N THR A 127 7.19 -6.63 2.93
CA THR A 127 7.69 -7.68 2.05
C THR A 127 9.21 -7.57 1.86
N PRO A 128 9.92 -8.67 1.54
CA PRO A 128 11.37 -8.63 1.28
C PRO A 128 11.79 -7.57 0.25
N ALA A 129 11.08 -7.48 -0.89
CA ALA A 129 11.35 -6.48 -1.91
C ALA A 129 11.11 -5.04 -1.41
N THR A 130 10.09 -4.82 -0.58
CA THR A 130 9.85 -3.50 0.03
C THR A 130 11.01 -3.09 0.94
N VAL A 131 11.44 -3.99 1.83
CA VAL A 131 12.57 -3.72 2.74
C VAL A 131 13.87 -3.46 1.96
N ALA A 132 14.14 -4.27 0.92
CA ALA A 132 15.33 -4.12 0.09
C ALA A 132 15.41 -2.76 -0.63
N SER A 133 14.26 -2.17 -1.01
CA SER A 133 14.20 -0.88 -1.72
C SER A 133 14.66 0.33 -0.89
N ARG A 134 14.64 0.20 0.45
CA ARG A 134 14.83 1.29 1.42
C ARG A 134 13.96 2.54 1.18
N ALA A 135 12.84 2.38 0.47
CA ALA A 135 12.02 3.51 0.04
C ALA A 135 11.38 4.23 1.23
N PHE A 136 10.89 3.50 2.22
CA PHE A 136 10.28 4.10 3.40
C PHE A 136 11.27 4.98 4.17
N GLN A 137 12.48 4.48 4.45
CA GLN A 137 13.50 5.25 5.16
C GLN A 137 13.91 6.51 4.40
N ARG A 138 14.05 6.39 3.07
CA ARG A 138 14.34 7.55 2.21
C ARG A 138 13.23 8.60 2.26
N GLU A 139 11.97 8.20 2.14
CA GLU A 139 10.83 9.11 2.21
C GLU A 139 10.66 9.75 3.60
N LEU A 140 11.00 9.01 4.66
CA LEU A 140 10.97 9.50 6.04
C LEU A 140 12.05 10.56 6.29
N ALA A 141 13.25 10.35 5.76
CA ALA A 141 14.36 11.29 5.92
C ALA A 141 14.08 12.67 5.29
N PHE A 142 13.18 12.76 4.31
CA PHE A 142 12.72 14.04 3.75
C PHE A 142 11.72 14.79 4.65
N ARG A 143 11.22 14.17 5.72
CA ARG A 143 10.10 14.69 6.53
C ARG A 143 10.42 14.80 8.02
N ALA A 144 11.29 13.95 8.54
CA ALA A 144 11.65 13.92 9.95
C ALA A 144 13.16 13.71 10.19
N ILE A 145 13.63 14.25 11.31
CA ILE A 145 14.98 14.12 11.83
C ILE A 145 14.93 13.31 13.12
N GLY A 146 15.91 12.44 13.34
CA GLY A 146 16.05 11.69 14.59
C GLY A 146 15.11 10.50 14.74
N VAL A 147 14.62 9.96 13.61
CA VAL A 147 13.78 8.75 13.59
C VAL A 147 14.59 7.57 13.07
N ASP A 148 14.82 6.60 13.93
CA ASP A 148 15.42 5.32 13.62
C ASP A 148 14.33 4.32 13.18
N VAL A 149 14.53 3.72 12.01
CA VAL A 149 13.61 2.73 11.45
C VAL A 149 14.28 1.37 11.44
N GLU A 150 13.74 0.44 12.22
CA GLU A 150 14.10 -0.96 12.14
C GLU A 150 13.14 -1.69 11.20
N THR A 151 13.70 -2.43 10.24
CA THR A 151 12.93 -3.09 9.18
C THR A 151 12.97 -4.60 9.33
N GLN A 152 11.80 -5.23 9.22
CA GLN A 152 11.64 -6.68 9.26
C GLN A 152 11.00 -7.19 7.96
N PRO A 153 11.76 -7.88 7.11
CA PRO A 153 11.19 -8.56 5.95
C PRO A 153 10.36 -9.76 6.42
N CYS A 154 9.05 -9.71 6.17
CA CYS A 154 8.09 -10.70 6.63
C CYS A 154 7.80 -11.74 5.54
N GLY A 155 8.82 -12.55 5.21
CA GLY A 155 8.69 -13.64 4.24
C GLY A 155 7.63 -14.67 4.65
N GLY A 156 6.92 -15.23 3.67
CA GLY A 156 5.87 -16.25 3.86
C GLY A 156 4.53 -15.74 4.41
N LEU A 157 4.48 -14.53 4.98
CA LEU A 157 3.25 -14.02 5.60
C LEU A 157 2.14 -13.71 4.59
N VAL A 158 2.52 -13.21 3.41
CA VAL A 158 1.54 -12.95 2.33
C VAL A 158 0.97 -14.27 1.80
N ASP A 159 1.83 -15.27 1.58
CA ASP A 159 1.41 -16.59 1.07
C ASP A 159 0.43 -17.25 2.05
N ALA A 160 0.75 -17.28 3.35
CA ALA A 160 -0.14 -17.82 4.38
C ALA A 160 -1.51 -17.12 4.43
N LEU A 161 -1.53 -15.79 4.22
CA LEU A 161 -2.77 -15.01 4.20
C LEU A 161 -3.61 -15.29 2.94
N GLU A 162 -2.99 -15.41 1.76
CA GLU A 162 -3.68 -15.72 0.52
C GLU A 162 -4.19 -17.17 0.49
N ASP A 163 -3.51 -18.12 1.14
CA ASP A 163 -3.93 -19.51 1.29
C ASP A 163 -5.01 -19.70 2.38
N GLY A 164 -5.32 -18.65 3.16
CA GLY A 164 -6.28 -18.70 4.25
C GLY A 164 -5.79 -19.48 5.49
N ASP A 165 -4.48 -19.71 5.61
CA ASP A 165 -3.87 -20.36 6.79
C ASP A 165 -3.63 -19.32 7.89
N GLU A 166 -4.70 -18.98 8.60
CA GLU A 166 -4.68 -17.99 9.68
C GLU A 166 -3.72 -18.38 10.82
N MET A 167 -3.61 -19.68 11.12
CA MET A 167 -2.73 -20.19 12.18
C MET A 167 -1.26 -20.00 11.83
N LEU A 168 -0.87 -20.33 10.59
CA LEU A 168 0.48 -20.10 10.10
C LEU A 168 0.79 -18.60 10.03
N ALA A 169 -0.14 -17.79 9.54
CA ALA A 169 0.03 -16.35 9.44
C ALA A 169 0.25 -15.70 10.83
N GLU A 170 -0.52 -16.07 11.85
CA GLU A 170 -0.31 -15.60 13.23
C GLU A 170 1.06 -16.02 13.79
N ALA A 171 1.47 -17.28 13.55
CA ALA A 171 2.78 -17.77 13.98
C ALA A 171 3.93 -17.01 13.31
N LEU A 172 3.80 -16.71 12.01
CA LEU A 172 4.77 -15.91 11.27
C LEU A 172 4.84 -14.47 11.80
N VAL A 173 3.70 -13.84 12.11
CA VAL A 173 3.67 -12.50 12.71
C VAL A 173 4.47 -12.47 14.01
N ARG A 174 4.22 -13.40 14.93
CA ARG A 174 4.94 -13.47 16.22
C ARG A 174 6.44 -13.65 16.01
N SER A 175 6.83 -14.57 15.13
CA SER A 175 8.23 -14.82 14.77
C SER A 175 8.93 -13.57 14.20
N HIS A 176 8.26 -12.85 13.29
CA HIS A 176 8.80 -11.63 12.69
C HIS A 176 8.90 -10.49 13.72
N VAL A 177 7.91 -10.32 14.58
CA VAL A 177 7.94 -9.32 15.66
C VAL A 177 9.08 -9.61 16.65
N ASP A 178 9.27 -10.88 17.04
CA ASP A 178 10.37 -11.27 17.92
C ASP A 178 11.74 -11.00 17.28
N ALA A 179 11.88 -11.27 15.98
CA ALA A 179 13.10 -10.99 15.24
C ALA A 179 13.41 -9.48 15.17
N LEU A 180 12.39 -8.64 15.01
CA LEU A 180 12.53 -7.18 15.05
C LEU A 180 12.92 -6.70 16.46
N LYS A 181 12.25 -7.20 17.50
CA LYS A 181 12.48 -6.81 18.90
C LYS A 181 13.87 -7.14 19.43
N ARG A 182 14.57 -8.12 18.85
CA ARG A 182 15.99 -8.38 19.17
C ARG A 182 16.92 -7.23 18.81
N ARG A 183 16.52 -6.40 17.84
CA ARG A 183 17.29 -5.23 17.35
C ARG A 183 16.73 -3.91 17.88
N MET A 184 15.42 -3.81 17.96
CA MET A 184 14.68 -2.65 18.50
C MET A 184 13.68 -3.13 19.57
N PRO A 185 14.09 -3.27 20.85
CA PRO A 185 13.25 -3.88 21.88
C PRO A 185 11.96 -3.12 22.18
N ASN A 186 11.99 -1.79 22.09
CA ASN A 186 10.91 -0.90 22.51
C ASN A 186 10.50 0.06 21.37
N PRO A 187 9.97 -0.43 20.24
CA PRO A 187 9.47 0.45 19.19
C PRO A 187 8.30 1.28 19.73
N GLN A 188 8.24 2.57 19.41
CA GLN A 188 7.12 3.44 19.79
C GLN A 188 5.97 3.34 18.78
N ALA A 189 6.31 3.07 17.51
CA ALA A 189 5.37 2.91 16.43
C ALA A 189 5.72 1.69 15.57
N ALA A 190 4.71 1.09 14.95
CA ALA A 190 4.88 0.03 13.96
C ALA A 190 4.07 0.33 12.70
N ILE A 191 4.71 0.18 11.55
CA ILE A 191 4.12 0.34 10.23
C ILE A 191 3.86 -1.03 9.62
N LEU A 192 2.61 -1.29 9.26
CA LEU A 192 2.21 -2.45 8.46
C LEU A 192 2.38 -2.11 6.98
N GLY A 193 3.59 -2.32 6.46
CA GLY A 193 4.04 -1.96 5.11
C GLY A 193 3.66 -2.96 4.01
N CYS A 194 2.49 -3.59 4.11
CA CYS A 194 1.92 -4.47 3.10
C CYS A 194 0.40 -4.39 3.16
N THR A 195 -0.24 -4.45 2.00
CA THR A 195 -1.70 -4.41 1.85
C THR A 195 -2.45 -5.54 2.58
N HIS A 196 -1.79 -6.69 2.81
CA HIS A 196 -2.38 -7.83 3.52
C HIS A 196 -2.27 -7.74 5.06
N TYR A 197 -1.27 -7.04 5.59
CA TYR A 197 -0.97 -7.08 7.02
C TYR A 197 -2.03 -6.48 7.94
N PRO A 198 -2.90 -5.54 7.51
CA PRO A 198 -4.04 -5.11 8.33
C PRO A 198 -4.96 -6.26 8.79
N LEU A 199 -5.03 -7.37 8.05
CA LEU A 199 -5.79 -8.56 8.44
C LEU A 199 -5.24 -9.20 9.72
N MET A 200 -3.94 -9.02 9.97
CA MET A 200 -3.22 -9.53 11.14
C MET A 200 -2.90 -8.42 12.14
N GLN A 201 -3.55 -7.26 12.05
CA GLN A 201 -3.27 -6.11 12.92
C GLN A 201 -3.38 -6.48 14.40
N LYS A 202 -4.36 -7.32 14.77
CA LYS A 202 -4.50 -7.81 16.15
C LYS A 202 -3.28 -8.64 16.58
N ALA A 203 -2.86 -9.59 15.77
CA ALA A 203 -1.67 -10.41 16.06
C ALA A 203 -0.39 -9.57 16.16
N PHE A 204 -0.24 -8.55 15.30
CA PHE A 204 0.86 -7.59 15.39
C PHE A 204 0.80 -6.79 16.69
N GLN A 205 -0.36 -6.23 17.04
CA GLN A 205 -0.54 -5.46 18.27
C GLN A 205 -0.23 -6.31 19.52
N ASP A 206 -0.77 -7.53 19.59
CA ASP A 206 -0.56 -8.44 20.71
C ASP A 206 0.92 -8.79 20.90
N ALA A 207 1.67 -8.98 19.79
CA ALA A 207 3.10 -9.31 19.86
C ALA A 207 3.99 -8.07 20.14
N LEU A 208 3.58 -6.89 19.66
CA LEU A 208 4.30 -5.64 19.88
C LEU A 208 4.08 -5.09 21.30
N GLY A 209 2.89 -5.29 21.86
CA GLY A 209 2.47 -4.74 23.15
C GLY A 209 1.54 -3.53 22.98
N GLU A 210 0.77 -3.22 24.02
CA GLU A 210 -0.29 -2.19 23.99
C GLU A 210 0.23 -0.76 23.79
N ASP A 211 1.47 -0.49 24.21
CA ASP A 211 2.08 0.84 24.12
C ASP A 211 2.56 1.19 22.70
N VAL A 212 2.64 0.21 21.79
CA VAL A 212 3.11 0.45 20.42
C VAL A 212 1.96 0.90 19.54
N LYS A 213 2.09 2.09 18.94
CA LYS A 213 1.10 2.59 17.98
C LYS A 213 1.25 1.89 16.64
N VAL A 214 0.29 1.02 16.30
CA VAL A 214 0.27 0.31 15.02
C VAL A 214 -0.47 1.13 13.96
N PHE A 215 0.18 1.39 12.84
CA PHE A 215 -0.38 2.12 11.71
C PHE A 215 -0.67 1.17 10.54
N SER A 216 -1.86 1.32 9.96
CA SER A 216 -2.29 0.69 8.71
C SER A 216 -2.67 1.74 7.66
N GLN A 217 -2.60 1.37 6.39
CA GLN A 217 -2.61 2.32 5.29
C GLN A 217 -3.99 2.75 4.79
N ALA A 218 -5.04 1.93 4.94
CA ALA A 218 -6.33 2.17 4.27
C ALA A 218 -6.92 3.56 4.62
N ASN A 219 -7.06 3.86 5.92
CA ASN A 219 -7.62 5.13 6.40
C ASN A 219 -6.76 6.33 6.00
N LEU A 220 -5.44 6.19 6.12
CA LEU A 220 -4.49 7.26 5.84
C LEU A 220 -4.44 7.60 4.35
N VAL A 221 -4.44 6.57 3.50
CA VAL A 221 -4.47 6.74 2.04
C VAL A 221 -5.79 7.34 1.59
N SER A 222 -6.93 6.88 2.13
CA SER A 222 -8.24 7.44 1.81
C SER A 222 -8.34 8.93 2.18
N ALA A 223 -7.95 9.29 3.41
CA ALA A 223 -7.96 10.67 3.87
C ALA A 223 -7.00 11.57 3.04
N SER A 224 -5.81 11.05 2.72
CA SER A 224 -4.83 11.74 1.87
C SER A 224 -5.35 11.96 0.45
N LEU A 225 -6.02 10.97 -0.14
CA LEU A 225 -6.63 11.08 -1.46
C LEU A 225 -7.74 12.14 -1.47
N ALA A 226 -8.60 12.14 -0.45
CA ALA A 226 -9.66 13.13 -0.33
C ALA A 226 -9.10 14.56 -0.24
N ASP A 227 -8.04 14.78 0.53
CA ASP A 227 -7.32 16.05 0.59
C ASP A 227 -6.67 16.43 -0.76
N TYR A 228 -6.00 15.47 -1.40
CA TYR A 228 -5.36 15.67 -2.70
C TYR A 228 -6.36 16.12 -3.77
N LEU A 229 -7.52 15.47 -3.85
CA LEU A 229 -8.55 15.80 -4.83
C LEU A 229 -9.19 17.18 -4.58
N LYS A 230 -9.26 17.64 -3.32
CA LYS A 230 -9.69 19.02 -3.01
C LYS A 230 -8.71 20.06 -3.55
N ARG A 231 -7.40 19.80 -3.44
CA ARG A 231 -6.35 20.68 -3.96
C ARG A 231 -6.17 20.58 -5.47
N HIS A 232 -6.53 19.45 -6.05
CA HIS A 232 -6.34 19.14 -7.47
C HIS A 232 -7.64 18.60 -8.11
N PRO A 233 -8.71 19.42 -8.22
CA PRO A 233 -10.01 18.96 -8.73
C PRO A 233 -9.96 18.45 -10.17
N ASN A 234 -8.96 18.87 -10.96
CA ASN A 234 -8.76 18.44 -12.34
C ASN A 234 -8.08 17.06 -12.49
N MET A 235 -7.71 16.39 -11.39
CA MET A 235 -7.06 15.06 -11.42
C MET A 235 -8.06 13.89 -11.44
N LEU A 236 -9.35 14.21 -11.56
CA LEU A 236 -10.40 13.23 -11.75
C LEU A 236 -10.49 12.85 -13.24
N GLY A 237 -10.20 11.58 -13.58
CA GLY A 237 -10.16 11.13 -14.99
C GLY A 237 -11.52 11.01 -15.65
N GLN A 238 -11.61 10.82 -16.97
CA GLN A 238 -12.91 10.79 -17.67
C GLN A 238 -13.82 9.58 -17.32
N GLY A 239 -13.28 8.52 -16.70
CA GLY A 239 -14.07 7.33 -16.34
C GLY A 239 -15.25 7.63 -15.41
N THR A 240 -16.43 7.08 -15.67
CA THR A 240 -17.65 7.40 -14.89
C THR A 240 -18.20 6.23 -14.08
N LYS A 241 -17.64 5.03 -14.24
CA LYS A 241 -18.11 3.81 -13.59
C LYS A 241 -16.98 3.14 -12.82
N THR A 242 -17.33 2.58 -11.67
CA THR A 242 -16.43 1.70 -10.93
C THR A 242 -16.23 0.40 -11.72
N LYS A 243 -14.98 -0.02 -11.85
CA LYS A 243 -14.56 -1.24 -12.56
C LYS A 243 -13.50 -1.98 -11.76
N PHE A 244 -13.45 -3.29 -11.91
CA PHE A 244 -12.44 -4.15 -11.32
C PHE A 244 -11.82 -4.99 -12.43
N LEU A 245 -10.55 -4.77 -12.69
CA LEU A 245 -9.77 -5.42 -13.75
C LEU A 245 -8.76 -6.37 -13.13
N THR A 246 -8.46 -7.47 -13.81
CA THR A 246 -7.40 -8.39 -13.40
C THR A 246 -6.67 -8.99 -14.59
N THR A 247 -5.37 -9.27 -14.41
CA THR A 247 -4.58 -10.09 -15.33
C THR A 247 -4.75 -11.59 -15.10
N GLY A 248 -5.31 -12.00 -13.95
CA GLY A 248 -5.61 -13.40 -13.63
C GLY A 248 -6.92 -13.89 -14.27
N ASP A 249 -7.34 -15.10 -13.89
CA ASP A 249 -8.66 -15.61 -14.29
C ASP A 249 -9.78 -14.82 -13.57
N PRO A 250 -10.67 -14.10 -14.29
CA PRO A 250 -11.63 -13.19 -13.66
C PRO A 250 -12.62 -13.90 -12.73
N ALA A 251 -12.99 -15.15 -13.01
CA ALA A 251 -13.91 -15.91 -12.17
C ALA A 251 -13.24 -16.29 -10.84
N GLN A 252 -12.03 -16.85 -10.89
CA GLN A 252 -11.27 -17.19 -9.68
C GLN A 252 -10.94 -15.96 -8.83
N VAL A 253 -10.54 -14.86 -9.47
CA VAL A 253 -10.24 -13.60 -8.77
C VAL A 253 -11.50 -13.01 -8.13
N THR A 254 -12.65 -13.07 -8.81
CA THR A 254 -13.96 -12.67 -8.28
C THR A 254 -14.32 -13.47 -7.02
N ASP A 255 -14.14 -14.79 -7.05
CA ASP A 255 -14.47 -15.67 -5.93
C ASP A 255 -13.59 -15.36 -4.71
N ARG A 256 -12.27 -15.21 -4.92
CA ARG A 256 -11.32 -14.82 -3.87
C ARG A 256 -11.61 -13.43 -3.30
N ALA A 257 -11.89 -12.45 -4.14
CA ALA A 257 -12.27 -11.11 -3.71
C ALA A 257 -13.56 -11.12 -2.89
N THR A 258 -14.52 -11.97 -3.27
CA THR A 258 -15.78 -12.13 -2.54
C THR A 258 -15.57 -12.72 -1.15
N GLN A 259 -14.66 -13.70 -1.02
CA GLN A 259 -14.25 -14.24 0.28
C GLN A 259 -13.55 -13.17 1.13
N PHE A 260 -12.62 -12.44 0.53
CA PHE A 260 -11.84 -11.38 1.19
C PHE A 260 -12.73 -10.26 1.75
N LEU A 261 -13.67 -9.76 0.94
CA LEU A 261 -14.53 -8.63 1.29
C LEU A 261 -15.87 -9.03 1.91
N ARG A 262 -16.21 -10.32 1.92
CA ARG A 262 -17.53 -10.85 2.32
C ARG A 262 -18.70 -10.23 1.54
N ARG A 263 -18.44 -9.71 0.34
CA ARG A 263 -19.43 -9.17 -0.61
C ARG A 263 -18.93 -9.38 -2.04
N LYS A 264 -19.85 -9.58 -2.98
CA LYS A 264 -19.47 -9.86 -4.36
C LYS A 264 -18.91 -8.62 -5.05
N ILE A 265 -17.69 -8.75 -5.57
CA ILE A 265 -17.06 -7.80 -6.49
C ILE A 265 -16.67 -8.58 -7.75
N GLN A 266 -17.29 -8.22 -8.87
CA GLN A 266 -17.04 -8.88 -10.14
C GLN A 266 -15.82 -8.26 -10.83
N PHE A 267 -14.83 -9.08 -11.10
CA PHE A 267 -13.67 -8.73 -11.90
C PHE A 267 -13.90 -9.05 -13.39
N GLU A 268 -13.30 -8.23 -14.24
CA GLU A 268 -13.23 -8.37 -15.69
C GLU A 268 -11.77 -8.57 -16.11
N ALA A 269 -11.55 -9.18 -17.27
CA ALA A 269 -10.21 -9.28 -17.85
C ALA A 269 -9.70 -7.87 -18.23
N ALA A 270 -8.45 -7.60 -17.88
CA ALA A 270 -7.72 -6.38 -18.24
C ALA A 270 -7.38 -6.30 -19.73
#